data_AF-A0A8T6YAL3-F1
#
_entry.id   AF-A0A8T6YAL3-F1
#
_cell.length_a   1.000
_cell.length_b   1.000
_cell.length_c   1.000
_cell.angle_alpha   90.00
_cell.angle_beta   90.00
_cell.angle_gamma   90.00
#
_symmetry.space_group_name_H-M   'P 1'
#
loop_
_entity.id
_entity.type
_entity.pdbx_description
1 polymer ?
#
loop_
_entity_poly.entity_id
_entity_poly.type
_entity_poly.pdbx_seq_one_letter_code
_entity_poly.pdbx_strand_id
1 'polypeptide(L)'
;MAQEIPNLDKECFKIGVDVLNGITGKMIKEWENKIQKSLGVLEEDGIFAFYVYLKSENKEENNPILDKAIECLKLIDISVDKSAESWKKITNDIDQLLLAKEVVEKMLIYARYHAKSLQ
;
A
#
# COMPACT_ATOMS: atom_id res chain seq x y z
N MET A 1 -9.41 -16.35 -25.92
CA MET A 1 -8.63 -16.83 -24.77
C MET A 1 -9.13 -16.05 -23.57
N ALA A 2 -9.65 -16.72 -22.54
CA ALA A 2 -10.00 -16.01 -21.31
C ALA A 2 -8.70 -15.42 -20.74
N GLN A 3 -8.66 -14.10 -20.54
CA GLN A 3 -7.59 -13.49 -19.74
C GLN A 3 -7.64 -14.18 -18.36
N GLU A 4 -6.52 -14.73 -17.91
CA GLU A 4 -6.41 -15.17 -16.51
C GLU A 4 -6.66 -13.95 -15.64
N ILE A 5 -7.72 -14.00 -14.84
CA ILE A 5 -7.98 -12.98 -13.81
C ILE A 5 -6.87 -13.15 -12.78
N PRO A 6 -5.99 -12.16 -12.58
CA PRO A 6 -4.90 -12.27 -11.64
C PRO A 6 -5.44 -12.52 -10.23
N ASN A 7 -4.82 -13.46 -9.51
CA ASN A 7 -5.15 -13.70 -8.11
C ASN A 7 -4.65 -12.51 -7.27
N LEU A 8 -5.55 -11.59 -6.93
CA LEU A 8 -5.23 -10.37 -6.20
C LEU A 8 -4.53 -10.65 -4.86
N ASP A 9 -4.91 -11.70 -4.14
CA ASP A 9 -4.27 -12.07 -2.88
C ASP A 9 -2.79 -12.41 -3.07
N LYS A 10 -2.48 -13.21 -4.11
CA LYS A 10 -1.10 -13.57 -4.46
C LYS A 10 -0.29 -12.36 -4.91
N GLU A 11 -0.87 -11.45 -5.68
CA GLU A 11 -0.17 -10.24 -6.13
C GLU A 11 0.06 -9.25 -4.99
N CYS A 12 -0.94 -9.07 -4.09
CA CYS A 12 -0.77 -8.28 -2.86
C CYS A 12 0.36 -8.83 -1.98
N PHE A 13 0.49 -10.15 -1.88
CA PHE A 13 1.59 -10.79 -1.16
C PHE A 13 2.95 -10.42 -1.76
N LYS A 14 3.13 -10.59 -3.08
CA LYS A 14 4.40 -10.26 -3.75
C LYS A 14 4.75 -8.79 -3.60
N ILE A 15 3.79 -7.90 -3.86
CA ILE A 15 3.98 -6.46 -3.76
C ILE A 15 4.28 -6.05 -2.30
N GLY A 16 3.60 -6.66 -1.34
CA GLY A 16 3.81 -6.41 0.09
C GLY A 16 5.20 -6.83 0.57
N VAL A 17 5.71 -7.97 0.10
CA VAL A 17 7.09 -8.41 0.36
C VAL A 17 8.09 -7.36 -0.14
N ASP A 18 7.87 -6.82 -1.33
CA ASP A 18 8.77 -5.86 -1.95
C ASP A 18 8.84 -4.51 -1.22
N VAL A 19 7.91 -4.19 -0.31
CA VAL A 19 7.99 -2.99 0.55
C VAL A 19 9.31 -2.94 1.33
N LEU A 20 9.85 -4.11 1.67
CA LEU A 20 11.09 -4.25 2.45
C LEU A 20 12.32 -4.55 1.60
N ASN A 21 12.22 -4.50 0.27
CA ASN A 21 13.37 -4.77 -0.59
C ASN A 21 14.51 -3.77 -0.32
N GLY A 22 15.69 -4.30 0.02
CA GLY A 22 16.87 -3.51 0.38
C GLY A 22 16.88 -3.00 1.83
N ILE A 23 15.83 -3.26 2.63
CA ILE A 23 15.78 -2.95 4.06
C ILE A 23 16.26 -4.18 4.83
N THR A 24 17.23 -4.02 5.73
CA THR A 24 17.82 -5.15 6.47
C THR A 24 18.15 -4.78 7.92
N GLY A 25 18.37 -5.81 8.74
CA GLY A 25 18.83 -5.66 10.12
C GLY A 25 17.89 -4.83 10.98
N LYS A 26 18.45 -3.90 11.78
CA LYS A 26 17.68 -3.11 12.75
C LYS A 26 16.58 -2.25 12.12
N MET A 27 16.72 -1.89 10.83
CA MET A 27 15.71 -1.10 10.12
C MET A 27 14.41 -1.87 9.87
N ILE A 28 14.43 -3.21 9.89
CA ILE A 28 13.21 -4.02 9.69
C ILE A 28 12.15 -3.67 10.74
N LYS A 29 12.55 -3.53 12.01
CA LYS A 29 11.62 -3.19 13.09
C LYS A 29 11.07 -1.77 12.96
N GLU A 30 11.88 -0.83 12.48
CA GLU A 30 11.43 0.54 12.21
C GLU A 30 10.40 0.56 11.08
N TRP A 31 10.63 -0.22 10.02
CA TRP A 31 9.70 -0.33 8.91
C TRP A 31 8.44 -1.14 9.26
N GLU A 32 8.52 -2.18 10.09
CA GLU A 32 7.33 -2.85 10.64
C GLU A 32 6.42 -1.83 11.35
N ASN A 33 7.01 -0.95 12.17
CA ASN A 33 6.25 0.09 12.87
C ASN A 33 5.63 1.10 11.89
N LYS A 34 6.35 1.50 10.84
CA LYS A 34 5.81 2.37 9.80
C LYS A 34 4.64 1.71 9.07
N ILE A 35 4.82 0.47 8.62
CA ILE A 35 3.77 -0.33 7.96
C ILE A 35 2.54 -0.45 8.87
N GLN A 36 2.73 -0.76 10.16
CA GLN A 36 1.62 -0.90 11.10
C GLN A 36 0.87 0.42 11.33
N LYS A 37 1.57 1.56 11.40
CA LYS A 37 0.90 2.87 11.50
C LYS A 37 0.15 3.21 10.21
N SER A 38 0.76 2.98 9.05
CA SER A 38 0.12 3.20 7.76
C SER A 38 -1.14 2.34 7.59
N LEU A 39 -1.08 1.08 8.00
CA LEU A 39 -2.23 0.18 8.03
C LEU A 39 -3.34 0.73 8.93
N GLY A 40 -3.01 1.16 10.16
CA GLY A 40 -3.99 1.74 11.08
C GLY A 40 -4.69 2.98 10.51
N VAL A 41 -3.95 3.90 9.87
CA VAL A 41 -4.56 5.07 9.21
C VAL A 41 -5.48 4.64 8.05
N LEU A 42 -5.08 3.65 7.25
CA LEU A 42 -5.92 3.15 6.16
C LEU A 42 -7.22 2.52 6.68
N GLU A 43 -7.12 1.70 7.74
CA GLU A 43 -8.25 0.98 8.34
C GLU A 43 -9.28 1.96 8.94
N GLU A 44 -8.81 2.95 9.69
CA GLU A 44 -9.64 3.90 10.44
C GLU A 44 -10.12 5.10 9.60
N ASP A 45 -9.22 5.74 8.86
CA ASP A 45 -9.47 7.03 8.19
C ASP A 45 -9.60 6.91 6.65
N GLY A 46 -9.25 5.77 6.08
CA GLY A 46 -9.43 5.46 4.66
C GLY A 46 -8.27 5.87 3.73
N ILE A 47 -8.46 5.61 2.43
CA ILE A 47 -7.39 5.62 1.42
C ILE A 47 -6.74 7.00 1.21
N PHE A 48 -7.53 8.08 1.30
CA PHE A 48 -7.00 9.43 1.10
C PHE A 48 -6.23 9.92 2.34
N ALA A 49 -6.72 9.60 3.54
CA ALA A 49 -6.00 9.88 4.79
C ALA A 49 -4.67 9.11 4.84
N PHE A 50 -4.66 7.85 4.42
CA PHE A 50 -3.44 7.06 4.25
C PHE A 50 -2.42 7.75 3.35
N TYR A 51 -2.83 8.28 2.19
CA TYR A 51 -1.95 9.05 1.31
C TYR A 51 -1.39 10.30 2.00
N VAL A 52 -2.25 11.11 2.63
CA VAL A 52 -1.85 12.33 3.34
C VAL A 52 -0.86 12.01 4.46
N TYR A 53 -1.11 10.94 5.22
CA TYR A 53 -0.23 10.46 6.27
C TYR A 53 1.16 10.10 5.73
N LEU A 54 1.24 9.28 4.67
CA LEU A 54 2.51 8.87 4.07
C LEU A 54 3.32 10.04 3.52
N LYS A 55 2.65 11.07 2.98
CA LYS A 55 3.29 12.31 2.53
C LYS A 55 3.73 13.22 3.68
N SER A 56 3.10 13.11 4.85
CA SER A 56 3.46 13.89 6.03
C SER A 56 4.68 13.32 6.78
N GLU A 57 4.80 11.99 6.83
CA GLU A 57 5.91 11.29 7.51
C GLU A 57 7.23 11.37 6.76
N ASN A 58 7.19 11.51 5.42
CA ASN A 58 8.39 11.45 4.59
C ASN A 58 8.49 12.73 3.73
N LYS A 59 9.40 13.63 4.11
CA LYS A 59 9.71 14.83 3.32
C LYS A 59 10.48 14.50 2.02
N GLU A 60 11.01 13.28 1.91
CA GLU A 60 11.62 12.76 0.68
C GLU A 60 10.56 12.11 -0.23
N GLU A 61 10.76 12.21 -1.55
CA GLU A 61 9.81 11.71 -2.57
C GLU A 61 9.69 10.18 -2.63
N ASN A 62 10.61 9.44 -2.01
CA ASN A 62 10.69 7.98 -2.11
C ASN A 62 10.16 7.30 -0.83
N ASN A 63 8.87 7.00 -0.83
CA ASN A 63 8.23 6.20 0.20
C ASN A 63 7.82 4.84 -0.41
N PRO A 64 8.49 3.72 -0.07
CA PRO A 64 8.24 2.41 -0.67
C PRO A 64 6.80 1.93 -0.41
N ILE A 65 6.19 2.29 0.73
CA ILE A 65 4.79 1.96 1.00
C ILE A 65 3.86 2.64 -0.02
N LEU A 66 4.11 3.93 -0.30
CA LEU A 66 3.33 4.67 -1.29
C LEU A 66 3.54 4.09 -2.70
N ASP A 67 4.79 3.82 -3.07
CA ASP A 67 5.14 3.27 -4.37
C ASP A 67 4.45 1.92 -4.63
N LYS A 68 4.44 1.04 -3.61
CA LYS A 68 3.79 -0.27 -3.68
C LYS A 68 2.27 -0.20 -3.59
N ALA A 69 1.71 0.79 -2.90
CA ALA A 69 0.27 1.05 -2.95
C ALA A 69 -0.16 1.49 -4.36
N ILE A 70 0.60 2.35 -5.04
CA ILE A 70 0.33 2.72 -6.44
C ILE A 70 0.37 1.48 -7.35
N GLU A 71 1.33 0.58 -7.14
CA GLU A 71 1.41 -0.69 -7.88
C GLU A 71 0.18 -1.58 -7.64
N CYS A 72 -0.28 -1.69 -6.39
CA CYS A 72 -1.50 -2.41 -6.04
C CYS A 72 -2.75 -1.84 -6.71
N LEU A 73 -2.91 -0.53 -6.73
CA LEU A 73 -4.08 0.13 -7.34
C LEU A 73 -4.14 -0.12 -8.85
N LYS A 74 -3.00 -0.27 -9.53
CA LYS A 74 -2.97 -0.63 -10.95
C LYS A 74 -3.50 -2.04 -11.22
N LEU A 75 -3.46 -2.96 -10.25
CA LEU A 75 -4.01 -4.32 -10.42
C LEU A 75 -5.53 -4.34 -10.59
N ILE A 76 -6.20 -3.29 -10.10
CA ILE A 76 -7.65 -3.11 -10.14
C ILE A 76 -8.05 -1.94 -11.05
N ASP A 77 -7.21 -1.65 -12.05
CA ASP A 77 -7.41 -0.61 -13.05
C ASP A 77 -7.57 0.82 -12.47
N ILE A 78 -7.07 1.07 -11.26
CA ILE A 78 -7.01 2.40 -10.64
C ILE A 78 -5.61 2.99 -10.87
N SER A 79 -5.52 3.91 -11.83
CA SER A 79 -4.26 4.61 -12.13
C SER A 79 -4.14 5.90 -11.31
N VAL A 80 -3.17 5.92 -10.39
CA VAL A 80 -2.79 7.11 -9.63
C VAL A 80 -1.29 7.40 -9.75
N ASP A 81 -0.94 8.67 -9.53
CA ASP A 81 0.43 9.13 -9.38
C ASP A 81 0.68 9.55 -7.92
N LYS A 82 1.77 10.28 -7.65
CA LYS A 82 2.09 10.79 -6.31
C LYS A 82 1.42 12.14 -5.98
N SER A 83 0.48 12.62 -6.81
CA SER A 83 -0.27 13.86 -6.57
C SER A 83 -1.45 13.63 -5.63
N ALA A 84 -1.89 14.68 -4.92
CA ALA A 84 -3.06 14.55 -4.04
C ALA A 84 -4.35 14.38 -4.85
N GLU A 85 -4.42 15.00 -6.03
CA GLU A 85 -5.58 15.01 -6.90
C GLU A 85 -5.92 13.62 -7.41
N SER A 86 -4.93 12.79 -7.75
CA SER A 86 -5.18 11.43 -8.22
C SER A 86 -5.75 10.53 -7.13
N TRP A 87 -5.23 10.61 -5.91
CA TRP A 87 -5.73 9.86 -4.75
C TRP A 87 -7.11 10.34 -4.29
N LYS A 88 -7.37 11.65 -4.35
CA LYS A 88 -8.69 12.20 -4.06
C LYS A 88 -9.74 11.73 -5.06
N LYS A 89 -9.38 11.49 -6.33
CA LYS A 89 -10.33 10.99 -7.33
C LYS A 89 -10.87 9.60 -7.00
N ILE A 90 -10.08 8.75 -6.34
CA ILE A 90 -10.53 7.42 -5.87
C ILE A 90 -11.78 7.56 -4.98
N THR A 91 -11.85 8.61 -4.17
CA THR A 91 -12.96 8.81 -3.22
C THR A 91 -14.26 9.28 -3.87
N ASN A 92 -14.26 9.56 -5.18
CA ASN A 92 -15.46 10.00 -5.89
C ASN A 92 -16.37 8.84 -6.31
N ASP A 93 -15.85 7.60 -6.27
CA ASP A 93 -16.57 6.38 -6.60
C ASP A 93 -16.45 5.41 -5.42
N ILE A 94 -17.59 4.98 -4.89
CA ILE A 94 -17.63 4.15 -3.67
C ILE A 94 -17.04 2.76 -3.91
N ASP A 95 -17.23 2.18 -5.09
CA ASP A 95 -16.75 0.84 -5.41
C ASP A 95 -15.23 0.88 -5.59
N GLN A 96 -14.71 1.90 -6.28
CA GLN A 96 -13.27 2.13 -6.37
C GLN A 96 -12.65 2.40 -5.00
N LEU A 97 -13.31 3.20 -4.16
CA LEU A 97 -12.85 3.50 -2.80
C LEU A 97 -12.71 2.24 -1.95
N LEU A 98 -13.75 1.40 -1.94
CA LEU A 98 -13.76 0.16 -1.15
C LEU A 98 -12.73 -0.84 -1.66
N LEU A 99 -12.66 -1.04 -2.98
CA LEU A 99 -11.71 -1.97 -3.59
C LEU A 99 -10.24 -1.50 -3.42
N ALA A 100 -9.99 -0.20 -3.56
CA ALA A 100 -8.68 0.40 -3.30
C ALA A 100 -8.25 0.19 -1.85
N LYS A 101 -9.16 0.41 -0.89
CA LYS A 101 -8.89 0.15 0.52
C LYS A 101 -8.52 -1.31 0.74
N GLU A 102 -9.34 -2.25 0.26
CA GLU A 102 -9.14 -3.69 0.48
C GLU A 102 -7.81 -4.21 -0.07
N VAL A 103 -7.45 -3.82 -1.30
CA VAL A 103 -6.21 -4.28 -1.95
C VAL A 103 -4.98 -3.72 -1.24
N VAL A 104 -4.99 -2.42 -0.89
CA VAL A 104 -3.86 -1.79 -0.18
C VAL A 104 -3.74 -2.33 1.25
N GLU A 105 -4.85 -2.57 1.93
CA GLU A 105 -4.89 -3.19 3.27
C GLU A 105 -4.26 -4.59 3.23
N LYS A 106 -4.65 -5.42 2.26
CA LYS A 106 -4.10 -6.76 2.07
C LYS A 106 -2.59 -6.74 1.83
N MET A 107 -2.13 -5.82 0.99
CA MET A 107 -0.69 -5.61 0.74
C MET A 107 0.06 -5.24 2.03
N LEU A 108 -0.46 -4.30 2.82
CA LEU A 108 0.15 -3.86 4.08
C LEU A 108 0.18 -4.98 5.13
N ILE A 109 -0.85 -5.82 5.19
CA ILE A 109 -0.89 -7.00 6.05
C ILE A 109 0.25 -7.96 5.69
N TYR A 110 0.43 -8.27 4.40
CA TYR A 110 1.53 -9.12 3.94
C TYR A 110 2.89 -8.49 4.16
N ALA A 111 3.05 -7.19 3.92
CA ALA A 111 4.27 -6.45 4.22
C ALA A 111 4.64 -6.55 5.71
N ARG A 112 3.65 -6.41 6.59
CA ARG A 112 3.85 -6.54 8.04
C ARG A 112 4.23 -7.96 8.46
N TYR A 113 3.59 -8.98 7.91
CA TYR A 113 3.98 -10.38 8.18
C TYR A 113 5.37 -10.69 7.65
N HIS A 114 5.73 -10.15 6.49
CA HIS A 114 7.08 -10.27 5.97
C HIS A 114 8.10 -9.60 6.90
N ALA A 115 7.82 -8.39 7.38
CA ALA A 115 8.66 -7.70 8.36
C ALA A 115 8.89 -8.53 9.62
N LYS A 116 7.85 -9.20 10.12
CA LYS A 116 7.94 -10.10 11.27
C LYS A 116 8.76 -11.37 10.98
N SER A 117 8.68 -11.89 9.76
CA SER A 117 9.43 -13.09 9.36
C SER A 117 10.93 -12.84 9.20
N LEU A 118 11.35 -11.58 9.05
CA LEU A 118 12.75 -11.17 8.88
C LEU A 118 13.44 -10.78 10.21
N GLN A 119 12.73 -10.84 11.34
CA GLN A 119 13.24 -10.53 12.68
C GLN A 119 13.67 -11.80 13.43
#